data_AF-A0A0N1LAW1-F1
#
_entry.id   AF-A0A0N1LAW1-F1
#
_cell.length_a   1.000
_cell.length_b   1.000
_cell.length_c   1.000
_cell.angle_alpha   90.00
_cell.angle_beta   90.00
_cell.angle_gamma   90.00
#
_symmetry.space_group_name_H-M   'P 1'
#
loop_
_entity.id
_entity.type
_entity.pdbx_description
1 polymer ?
#
loop_
_entity_poly.entity_id
_entity_poly.type
_entity_poly.pdbx_seq_one_letter_code
_entity_poly.pdbx_strand_id
1 'polypeptide(L)' 'MNLRDAAIDAPDDFYEALLKAHEGLDTSASAALNARLVLLLAAEIGQQRRLCELIAMAKADDAQDHD' A
#
# COMPACT_ATOMS: atom_id res chain seq x y z
N MET A 1 5.05 -0.44 10.44
CA MET A 1 4.60 -1.77 9.93
C MET A 1 5.71 -2.28 9.03
N ASN A 2 6.52 -3.23 9.49
CA ASN A 2 7.61 -3.77 8.69
C ASN A 2 7.02 -4.61 7.55
N LEU A 3 7.44 -4.41 6.30
CA LEU A 3 6.96 -5.19 5.16
C LEU A 3 7.15 -6.71 5.38
N ARG A 4 8.11 -7.08 6.24
CA ARG A 4 8.43 -8.45 6.65
C ARG A 4 7.35 -9.14 7.49
N ASP A 5 6.43 -8.39 8.07
CA ASP A 5 5.29 -8.94 8.82
C ASP A 5 4.03 -9.11 7.95
N ALA A 6 4.09 -8.69 6.67
CA ALA A 6 3.00 -8.92 5.74
C ALA A 6 2.92 -10.42 5.41
N ALA A 7 1.74 -11.01 5.59
CA ALA A 7 1.45 -12.39 5.20
C ALA A 7 1.35 -12.51 3.66
N ILE A 8 2.46 -12.24 2.98
CA ILE A 8 2.62 -12.38 1.53
C ILE A 8 3.67 -13.47 1.33
N ASP A 9 3.33 -14.51 0.55
CA ASP A 9 4.20 -15.68 0.35
C ASP A 9 5.54 -15.31 -0.30
N ALA A 10 5.54 -14.30 -1.18
CA ALA A 10 6.72 -13.78 -1.87
C ALA A 10 6.74 -12.24 -1.81
N PRO A 11 7.18 -11.65 -0.68
CA PRO A 11 7.14 -10.20 -0.47
C PRO A 11 8.08 -9.45 -1.42
N ASP A 12 9.24 -10.04 -1.75
CA ASP A 12 10.22 -9.45 -2.65
C ASP A 12 9.68 -9.37 -4.09
N ASP A 13 9.06 -10.45 -4.58
CA ASP A 13 8.47 -10.50 -5.93
C ASP A 13 7.34 -9.46 -6.07
N PHE A 14 6.51 -9.32 -5.05
CA PHE A 14 5.46 -8.28 -5.03
C PHE A 14 6.06 -6.87 -5.06
N TYR A 15 7.09 -6.62 -4.24
CA TYR A 15 7.74 -5.32 -4.20
C TYR A 15 8.44 -4.97 -5.53
N GLU A 16 9.10 -5.95 -6.16
CA GLU A 16 9.69 -5.76 -7.49
C GLU A 16 8.63 -5.45 -8.55
N ALA A 17 7.50 -6.16 -8.53
CA ALA A 17 6.39 -5.89 -9.46
C ALA A 17 5.82 -4.47 -9.26
N LEU A 18 5.70 -4.02 -8.00
CA LEU A 18 5.26 -2.67 -7.67
C LEU A 18 6.26 -1.63 -8.19
N LEU A 19 7.56 -1.78 -7.93
CA LEU A 19 8.59 -0.88 -8.42
C LEU A 19 8.58 -0.75 -9.95
N LYS A 20 8.51 -1.89 -10.66
CA LYS A 20 8.42 -1.91 -12.12
C LYS A 20 7.19 -1.16 -12.64
N ALA A 21 6.06 -1.25 -11.93
CA ALA A 21 4.85 -0.53 -12.33
C ALA A 21 5.01 1.01 -12.25
N HIS A 22 5.98 1.51 -11.47
CA HIS A 22 6.29 2.94 -11.36
C HIS A 22 7.38 3.43 -12.33
N GLU A 23 8.08 2.53 -13.03
CA GLU A 23 9.16 2.92 -13.94
C GLU A 23 8.67 3.86 -15.05
N GLY A 24 9.37 5.00 -15.21
CA GLY A 24 9.03 6.00 -16.22
C GLY A 24 7.82 6.89 -15.89
N LEU A 25 7.17 6.68 -14.74
CA LEU A 25 6.10 7.57 -14.27
C LEU A 25 6.69 8.81 -13.59
N ASP A 26 6.08 9.97 -13.85
CA ASP A 26 6.31 11.14 -13.01
C ASP A 26 5.60 11.00 -11.65
N THR A 27 5.86 11.94 -10.75
CA THR A 27 5.27 11.95 -9.40
C THR A 27 3.74 11.92 -9.42
N SER A 28 3.09 12.62 -10.35
CA SER A 28 1.64 12.69 -10.41
C SER A 28 1.03 11.37 -10.91
N ALA A 29 1.61 10.80 -11.96
CA ALA A 29 1.22 9.51 -12.51
C ALA A 29 1.47 8.36 -11.52
N SER A 30 2.58 8.42 -10.78
CA SER A 30 2.91 7.50 -9.69
C SER A 30 1.86 7.57 -8.57
N ALA A 31 1.48 8.78 -8.12
CA ALA A 31 0.40 8.95 -7.14
C ALA A 31 -0.95 8.45 -7.66
N ALA A 32 -1.28 8.68 -8.94
CA ALA A 32 -2.49 8.18 -9.57
C ALA A 32 -2.52 6.64 -9.69
N LEU A 33 -1.37 6.00 -9.94
CA LEU A 33 -1.24 4.56 -9.89
C LEU A 33 -1.53 4.03 -8.49
N ASN A 34 -0.92 4.62 -7.46
CA ASN A 34 -1.16 4.22 -6.07
C ASN A 34 -2.61 4.38 -5.65
N ALA A 35 -3.27 5.50 -6.00
CA ALA A 35 -4.68 5.70 -5.70
C ALA A 35 -5.57 4.61 -6.32
N ARG A 36 -5.31 4.23 -7.57
CA ARG A 36 -6.04 3.14 -8.24
C ARG A 36 -5.77 1.78 -7.57
N LEU A 37 -4.52 1.49 -7.24
CA LEU A 37 -4.15 0.25 -6.57
C LEU A 37 -4.86 0.12 -5.21
N VAL A 38 -4.88 1.18 -4.40
CA VAL A 38 -5.59 1.22 -3.12
C VAL A 38 -7.09 0.92 -3.29
N LEU A 39 -7.73 1.50 -4.31
CA LEU A 39 -9.15 1.25 -4.59
C LEU A 39 -9.42 -0.20 -5.01
N LEU A 40 -8.55 -0.80 -5.82
CA LEU A 40 -8.65 -2.20 -6.23
C LEU A 40 -8.49 -3.14 -5.03
N LEU A 41 -7.48 -2.92 -4.19
CA LEU A 41 -7.28 -3.70 -2.96
C LEU A 41 -8.45 -3.52 -1.99
N ALA A 42 -9.03 -2.32 -1.90
CA ALA A 42 -10.22 -2.07 -1.09
C ALA A 42 -11.44 -2.85 -1.59
N ALA A 43 -11.59 -2.96 -2.92
CA ALA A 43 -12.65 -3.75 -3.55
C ALA A 43 -12.48 -5.26 -3.24
N GLU A 44 -11.25 -5.78 -3.32
CA GLU A 44 -10.93 -7.18 -2.97
C GLU A 44 -11.23 -7.50 -1.50
N ILE A 45 -10.98 -6.56 -0.57
CA ILE A 45 -11.27 -6.75 0.87
C ILE A 45 -12.78 -6.72 1.14
N GLY A 46 -13.54 -5.84 0.46
CA GLY A 46 -15.00 -5.80 0.52
C GLY A 46 -15.63 -5.43 1.88
N GLN A 47 -14.85 -4.93 2.85
CA GLN A 47 -15.31 -4.70 4.24
C GLN A 47 -14.99 -3.28 4.73
N GLN A 48 -15.97 -2.37 4.69
CA GLN A 48 -15.80 -0.95 5.06
C GLN A 48 -15.16 -0.75 6.45
N ARG A 49 -15.62 -1.47 7.49
CA ARG A 49 -15.05 -1.35 8.84
C ARG A 49 -13.57 -1.70 8.87
N ARG A 50 -13.19 -2.80 8.19
CA ARG A 50 -11.79 -3.23 8.11
C ARG A 50 -10.93 -2.20 7.37
N LEU A 51 -11.45 -1.61 6.30
CA LEU A 51 -10.78 -0.54 5.57
C LEU A 51 -10.54 0.70 6.46
N CYS A 52 -11.54 1.11 7.25
CA CYS A 52 -11.39 2.21 8.21
C CYS A 52 -10.33 1.91 9.29
N GLU A 53 -10.26 0.68 9.79
CA GLU A 53 -9.21 0.27 10.73
C GLU A 53 -7.82 0.34 10.11
N LEU A 54 -7.66 -0.16 8.87
CA LEU A 54 -6.39 -0.10 8.15
C LEU A 54 -5.92 1.34 7.92
N ILE A 55 -6.84 2.26 7.60
CA ILE A 55 -6.53 3.69 7.48
C ILE A 55 -6.06 4.25 8.83
N ALA A 56 -6.72 3.91 9.93
CA ALA A 56 -6.32 4.36 11.26
C ALA A 56 -4.93 3.84 11.65
N MET A 57 -4.63 2.57 11.34
CA MET A 57 -3.32 1.96 11.56
C MET A 57 -2.23 2.66 10.74
N ALA A 58 -2.45 2.88 9.44
CA ALA A 58 -1.48 3.56 8.57
C ALA A 58 -1.16 4.97 9.07
N LYS A 59 -2.18 5.72 9.52
CA LYS A 59 -1.98 7.06 10.11
C LYS A 59 -1.19 7.06 11.42
N ALA A 60 -1.28 5.99 12.20
CA ALA A 60 -0.55 5.88 13.47
C ALA A 60 0.91 5.50 13.24
N ASP A 61 1.19 4.69 12.21
CA ASP A 61 2.53 4.23 11.83
C ASP A 61 3.41 5.38 11.32
N ASP A 62 2.85 6.26 10.48
CA ASP A 62 3.50 7.51 10.02
C ASP A 62 3.94 8.42 11.18
N ALA A 63 3.28 8.33 12.34
CA ALA A 63 3.62 9.11 13.52
C ALA A 63 4.76 8.52 14.36
N GLN A 64 5.14 7.26 14.13
CA GLN A 64 6.23 6.59 14.86
C GLN A 64 7.58 6.68 14.14
N ASP A 65 7.61 7.00 12.85
CA ASP A 65 8.84 7.10 12.03
C ASP A 65 9.44 8.53 12.00
N HIS A 66 8.88 9.50 12.74
CA HIS A 66 9.34 10.91 12.74
C HIS A 66 9.89 11.44 14.08
N ASP A 67 10.19 10.56 15.04
CA ASP A 67 10.89 10.87 16.31
C ASP A 67 12.35 10.37 16.31
#